data_AF-A0A6I7QT41-F1
#
_entry.id   AF-A0A6I7QT41-F1
#
_cell.length_a   1.000
_cell.length_b   1.000
_cell.length_c   1.000
_cell.angle_alpha   90.00
_cell.angle_beta   90.00
_cell.angle_gamma   90.00
#
_symmetry.space_group_name_H-M   'P 1'
#
loop_
_entity.id
_entity.type
_entity.pdbx_description
1 polymer ?
#
loop_
_entity_poly.entity_id
_entity_poly.type
_entity_poly.pdbx_seq_one_letter_code
_entity_poly.pdbx_strand_id
1 'polypeptide(L)'
;MATMKEIRARLRVLGLENEFGYRREIKRLPECLERDETLIAITSGIREGARWYILLTEHRLLLLSKPTMADPRLVGIKREEIRHTEHRKGFFLASLRIDTIGGSYTFTNVLKKSLPSFLSALRKE
;
A
#
# COMPACT_ATOMS: atom_id res chain seq x y z
N MET A 1 -12.27 -14.30 5.75
CA MET A 1 -11.13 -13.39 5.79
C MET A 1 -10.28 -13.82 4.62
N ALA A 2 -9.75 -12.90 3.83
CA ALA A 2 -8.88 -13.27 2.70
C ALA A 2 -7.72 -14.15 3.20
N THR A 3 -7.43 -15.25 2.51
CA THR A 3 -6.39 -16.20 2.92
C THR A 3 -5.00 -15.73 2.48
N MET A 4 -3.95 -16.11 3.19
CA MET A 4 -2.57 -15.87 2.71
C MET A 4 -2.27 -16.51 1.36
N LYS A 5 -3.05 -17.51 0.93
CA LYS A 5 -2.92 -18.11 -0.39
C LYS A 5 -3.42 -17.16 -1.46
N GLU A 6 -4.58 -16.55 -1.25
CA GLU A 6 -5.17 -15.56 -2.18
C GLU A 6 -4.32 -14.30 -2.28
N ILE A 7 -3.85 -13.78 -1.14
CA ILE A 7 -2.98 -12.59 -1.12
C ILE A 7 -1.69 -12.87 -1.88
N ARG A 8 -1.04 -14.03 -1.68
CA ARG A 8 0.17 -14.39 -2.42
C ARG A 8 -0.09 -14.58 -3.91
N ALA A 9 -1.18 -15.25 -4.28
CA ALA A 9 -1.59 -15.38 -5.67
C ALA A 9 -1.80 -13.99 -6.31
N ARG A 10 -2.40 -13.06 -5.57
CA ARG A 10 -2.59 -11.69 -6.04
C ARG A 10 -1.29 -10.92 -6.19
N LEU A 11 -0.37 -11.03 -5.22
CA LEU A 11 0.97 -10.44 -5.31
C LEU A 11 1.77 -11.01 -6.50
N ARG A 12 1.60 -12.29 -6.82
CA ARG A 12 2.18 -12.93 -8.00
C ARG A 12 1.64 -12.34 -9.30
N VAL A 13 0.32 -12.17 -9.40
CA VAL A 13 -0.32 -11.51 -10.56
C VAL A 13 0.19 -10.07 -10.72
N LEU A 14 0.46 -9.36 -9.63
CA LEU A 14 1.02 -8.02 -9.65
C LEU A 14 2.54 -7.98 -9.95
N GLY A 15 3.22 -9.12 -10.04
CA GLY A 15 4.67 -9.19 -10.26
C GLY A 15 5.51 -8.72 -9.05
N LEU A 16 4.93 -8.85 -7.86
CA LEU A 16 5.39 -8.25 -6.60
C LEU A 16 5.59 -9.30 -5.47
N GLU A 17 5.49 -10.59 -5.79
CA GLU A 17 5.67 -11.69 -4.84
C GLU A 17 7.09 -11.72 -4.25
N ASN A 18 8.12 -11.48 -5.05
CA ASN A 18 9.51 -11.46 -4.58
C ASN A 18 9.77 -10.29 -3.63
N GLU A 19 9.09 -9.17 -3.86
CA GLU A 19 9.24 -7.95 -3.07
C GLU A 19 8.46 -8.01 -1.75
N PHE A 20 7.28 -8.65 -1.73
CA PHE A 20 6.34 -8.57 -0.60
C PHE A 20 5.86 -9.92 -0.04
N GLY A 21 5.87 -10.99 -0.82
CA GLY A 21 5.17 -12.26 -0.53
C GLY A 21 5.61 -13.00 0.73
N TYR A 22 6.83 -12.77 1.21
CA TYR A 22 7.38 -13.41 2.41
C TYR A 22 7.58 -12.45 3.59
N ARG A 23 7.29 -11.16 3.40
CA ARG A 23 7.52 -10.15 4.44
C ARG A 23 6.56 -10.36 5.59
N ARG A 24 7.10 -10.31 6.82
CA ARG A 24 6.34 -10.60 8.04
C ARG A 24 5.11 -9.71 8.18
N GLU A 25 5.21 -8.46 7.72
CA GLU A 25 4.11 -7.50 7.79
C GLU A 25 2.97 -7.88 6.83
N ILE A 26 3.31 -8.37 5.64
CA ILE A 26 2.36 -8.81 4.61
C ILE A 26 1.65 -10.10 5.04
N LYS A 27 2.27 -10.93 5.88
CA LYS A 27 1.64 -12.15 6.42
C LYS A 27 0.46 -11.87 7.36
N ARG A 28 0.36 -10.65 7.90
CA ARG A 28 -0.75 -10.21 8.76
C ARG A 28 -1.88 -9.54 7.98
N LEU A 29 -1.71 -9.28 6.69
CA LEU A 29 -2.78 -8.71 5.85
C LEU A 29 -4.11 -9.47 5.89
N PRO A 30 -4.15 -10.82 5.93
CA PRO A 30 -5.41 -11.56 6.12
C PRO A 30 -6.21 -11.13 7.35
N GLU A 31 -5.52 -10.73 8.41
CA GLU A 31 -6.12 -10.29 9.68
C GLU A 31 -6.73 -8.90 9.54
N CYS A 32 -6.21 -8.09 8.62
CA CYS A 32 -6.60 -6.70 8.40
C CYS A 32 -7.62 -6.52 7.26
N LEU A 33 -7.65 -7.45 6.31
CA LEU A 33 -8.57 -7.45 5.17
C LEU A 33 -9.88 -8.13 5.56
N GLU A 34 -10.99 -7.52 5.15
CA GLU A 34 -12.30 -8.15 5.31
C GLU A 34 -12.45 -9.39 4.40
N ARG A 35 -13.49 -10.21 4.62
CA ARG A 35 -13.65 -11.49 3.90
C ARG A 35 -13.67 -11.31 2.38
N ASP A 36 -14.28 -10.22 1.92
CA ASP A 36 -14.57 -9.98 0.51
C ASP A 36 -13.75 -8.80 -0.05
N GLU A 37 -12.71 -8.37 0.68
CA GLU A 37 -11.88 -7.24 0.29
C GLU A 37 -10.68 -7.71 -0.56
N THR A 38 -10.70 -7.42 -1.86
CA THR A 38 -9.63 -7.81 -2.78
C THR A 38 -8.52 -6.76 -2.85
N LEU A 39 -7.26 -7.21 -2.74
CA LEU A 39 -6.09 -6.34 -2.98
C LEU A 39 -5.98 -6.01 -4.48
N ILE A 40 -6.20 -4.76 -4.85
CA ILE A 40 -6.09 -4.29 -6.24
C ILE A 40 -4.63 -4.03 -6.60
N ALA A 41 -3.91 -3.27 -5.76
CA ALA A 41 -2.52 -2.89 -5.99
C ALA A 41 -1.77 -2.70 -4.67
N ILE A 42 -0.44 -2.77 -4.71
CA ILE A 42 0.42 -2.55 -3.55
C ILE A 42 1.68 -1.80 -3.97
N THR A 43 2.14 -0.89 -3.11
CA THR A 43 3.47 -0.29 -3.21
C THR A 43 4.08 -0.15 -1.80
N SER A 44 5.31 0.35 -1.71
CA SER A 44 5.93 0.66 -0.43
C SER A 44 6.75 1.93 -0.51
N GLY A 45 6.87 2.65 0.60
CA GLY A 45 7.72 3.83 0.73
C GLY A 45 8.22 4.01 2.16
N ILE A 46 8.88 5.13 2.41
CA ILE A 46 9.38 5.56 3.71
C ILE A 46 8.58 6.80 4.14
N ARG A 47 8.08 6.80 5.37
CA ARG A 47 7.42 7.94 6.01
C ARG A 47 7.83 7.96 7.47
N GLU A 48 8.25 9.14 7.96
CA GLU A 48 8.68 9.33 9.35
C GLU A 48 9.77 8.33 9.79
N GLY A 49 10.75 8.08 8.93
CA GLY A 49 11.87 7.17 9.23
C GLY A 49 11.53 5.67 9.19
N ALA A 50 10.26 5.29 9.00
CA ALA A 50 9.83 3.89 8.93
C ALA A 50 9.39 3.50 7.52
N ARG A 51 9.47 2.20 7.20
CA ARG A 51 8.91 1.66 5.95
C ARG A 51 7.41 1.46 6.11
N TRP A 52 6.67 1.88 5.11
CA TRP A 52 5.23 1.69 5.00
C TRP A 52 4.89 0.89 3.74
N TYR A 53 3.95 -0.03 3.88
CA TYR A 53 3.27 -0.70 2.78
C TYR A 53 1.96 0.01 2.54
N ILE A 54 1.72 0.38 1.29
CA ILE A 54 0.54 1.11 0.86
C ILE A 54 -0.24 0.15 -0.03
N LEU A 55 -1.39 -0.28 0.45
CA LEU A 55 -2.22 -1.29 -0.18
C LEU A 55 -3.52 -0.64 -0.63
N LEU A 56 -3.90 -0.85 -1.88
CA LEU A 56 -5.17 -0.41 -2.43
C LEU A 56 -6.09 -1.63 -2.56
N THR A 57 -7.26 -1.54 -1.94
CA THR A 57 -8.32 -2.53 -2.06
C THR A 57 -9.50 -1.95 -2.84
N GLU A 58 -10.54 -2.77 -3.03
CA GLU A 58 -11.79 -2.32 -3.65
C GLU A 58 -12.46 -1.18 -2.87
N HIS A 59 -12.32 -1.14 -1.54
CA HIS A 59 -13.04 -0.22 -0.68
C HIS A 59 -12.19 0.91 -0.08
N ARG A 60 -10.88 0.70 0.11
CA ARG A 60 -10.02 1.63 0.86
C ARG A 60 -8.54 1.49 0.53
N LEU A 61 -7.78 2.49 0.96
CA LEU A 61 -6.34 2.41 1.12
C LEU A 61 -6.02 1.91 2.54
N LEU A 62 -5.13 0.92 2.64
CA LEU A 62 -4.55 0.45 3.88
C LEU A 62 -3.07 0.82 3.91
N LEU A 63 -2.68 1.55 4.95
CA LEU A 63 -1.29 1.93 5.22
C LEU A 63 -0.79 1.11 6.40
N LEU A 64 0.20 0.26 6.16
CA LEU A 64 0.79 -0.60 7.19
C LEU A 64 2.24 -0.21 7.43
N SER A 65 2.57 0.22 8.64
CA SER A 65 3.96 0.50 9.01
C SER A 65 4.69 -0.77 9.41
N LYS A 66 5.97 -0.86 9.02
CA LYS A 66 6.90 -1.83 9.58
C LYS A 66 7.22 -1.44 11.02
N PRO A 67 7.08 -2.34 12.00
CA PRO A 67 7.48 -2.05 13.36
C PRO A 67 9.01 -1.90 13.42
N THR A 68 9.49 -0.76 13.93
CA THR A 68 10.90 -0.58 14.29
C THR A 68 11.17 -1.00 15.74
N MET A 69 10.19 -0.86 16.65
CA MET A 69 10.21 -1.37 18.04
C MET A 69 8.82 -1.55 18.71
N ALA A 70 7.72 -1.15 18.08
CA ALA A 70 6.36 -1.14 18.66
C ALA A 70 5.36 -1.95 17.81
N ASP A 71 4.08 -2.01 18.20
CA ASP A 71 3.04 -2.60 17.37
C ASP A 71 2.93 -1.93 15.99
N PRO A 72 2.70 -2.71 14.91
CA PRO A 72 2.53 -2.15 13.58
C PRO A 72 1.34 -1.19 13.55
N ARG A 73 1.54 -0.01 12.96
CA ARG A 73 0.45 0.95 12.78
C ARG A 73 -0.31 0.59 11.51
N LEU A 74 -1.62 0.44 11.64
CA LEU A 74 -2.54 0.25 10.53
C LEU A 74 -3.43 1.48 10.42
N VAL A 75 -3.47 2.09 9.24
CA VAL A 75 -4.38 3.21 8.95
C VAL A 75 -5.21 2.83 7.73
N GLY A 76 -6.54 2.86 7.89
CA GLY A 76 -7.48 2.70 6.79
C GLY A 76 -8.02 4.06 6.35
N ILE A 77 -8.01 4.32 5.04
CA ILE A 77 -8.51 5.55 4.43
C ILE A 77 -9.53 5.12 3.39
N LYS A 78 -10.80 5.50 3.55
CA LYS A 78 -11.82 5.15 2.57
C LYS A 78 -11.55 5.85 1.25
N ARG A 79 -11.94 5.25 0.13
CA ARG A 79 -11.72 5.85 -1.20
C ARG A 79 -12.39 7.23 -1.33
N GLU A 80 -13.58 7.39 -0.76
CA GLU A 80 -14.33 8.66 -0.69
C GLU A 80 -13.60 9.78 0.07
N GLU A 81 -12.64 9.45 0.93
CA GLU A 81 -11.85 10.43 1.67
C GLU A 81 -10.65 10.93 0.88
N ILE A 82 -10.25 10.24 -0.20
CA ILE A 82 -9.10 10.60 -1.03
C ILE A 82 -9.49 11.75 -1.95
N ARG A 83 -8.73 12.84 -1.89
CA ARG A 83 -9.01 14.06 -2.67
C ARG A 83 -8.06 14.22 -3.84
N HIS A 84 -6.78 14.01 -3.59
CA HIS A 84 -5.75 14.23 -4.59
C HIS A 84 -4.57 13.30 -4.35
N THR A 85 -3.94 12.86 -5.43
CA THR A 85 -2.69 12.11 -5.37
C THR A 85 -1.63 12.72 -6.25
N GLU A 86 -0.49 13.00 -5.66
CA GLU A 86 0.68 13.54 -6.35
C GLU A 86 1.79 12.50 -6.34
N HIS A 87 2.52 12.37 -7.43
CA HIS A 87 3.67 11.49 -7.50
C HIS A 87 4.81 12.20 -8.21
N ARG A 88 6.04 11.97 -7.73
CA ARG A 88 7.25 12.46 -8.38
C ARG A 88 8.18 11.29 -8.63
N LYS A 89 8.53 11.05 -9.89
CA LYS A 89 9.62 10.15 -10.26
C LYS A 89 10.87 11.00 -10.52
N GLY A 90 11.75 11.07 -9.53
CA GLY A 90 13.12 11.53 -9.73
C GLY A 90 14.01 10.40 -10.27
N PHE A 91 15.17 10.79 -10.80
CA PHE A 91 16.15 9.85 -11.36
C PHE A 91 16.55 8.76 -10.35
N PHE A 92 16.79 9.14 -9.08
CA PHE A 92 17.10 8.19 -8.00
C PHE A 92 15.90 7.88 -7.10
N LEU A 93 15.12 8.89 -6.70
CA LEU A 93 14.04 8.72 -5.71
C LEU A 93 12.66 8.88 -6.33
N ALA A 94 11.68 8.11 -5.83
CA ALA A 94 10.27 8.35 -6.12
C ALA A 94 9.52 8.74 -4.84
N SER A 95 8.55 9.63 -4.96
CA SER A 95 7.65 10.00 -3.88
C SER A 95 6.19 9.86 -4.30
N LEU A 96 5.34 9.63 -3.31
CA LEU A 96 3.89 9.54 -3.43
C LEU A 96 3.30 10.37 -2.30
N ARG A 97 2.41 11.30 -2.63
CA ARG A 97 1.61 12.05 -1.68
C ARG A 97 0.14 11.74 -1.92
N ILE A 98 -0.58 11.48 -0.84
CA ILE A 98 -2.01 11.18 -0.84
C ILE A 98 -2.67 12.19 0.10
N ASP A 99 -3.45 13.10 -0.48
CA ASP A 99 -4.24 14.08 0.25
C ASP A 99 -5.64 13.51 0.50
N THR A 100 -6.08 13.59 1.76
CA THR A 100 -7.37 13.10 2.23
C THR A 100 -8.13 14.19 2.96
N ILE A 101 -9.40 13.96 3.28
CA ILE A 101 -10.19 14.86 4.13
C ILE A 101 -9.51 15.09 5.50
N GLY A 102 -8.90 14.04 6.07
CA GLY A 102 -8.26 14.09 7.39
C GLY A 102 -6.80 14.56 7.39
N GLY A 103 -6.24 14.93 6.23
CA GLY A 103 -4.84 15.36 6.09
C GLY A 103 -4.07 14.63 5.00
N SER A 104 -2.74 14.78 5.01
CA SER A 104 -1.88 14.35 3.91
C SER A 104 -0.83 13.33 4.31
N TYR A 105 -0.68 12.28 3.52
CA TYR A 105 0.31 11.23 3.69
C TYR A 105 1.38 11.35 2.61
N THR A 106 2.62 11.65 2.99
CA THR A 106 3.75 11.72 2.06
C THR A 106 4.71 10.56 2.30
N PHE A 107 5.03 9.84 1.24
CA PHE A 107 5.97 8.72 1.22
C PHE A 107 7.13 9.04 0.27
N THR A 108 8.35 8.83 0.74
CA THR A 108 9.57 8.93 -0.07
C THR A 108 10.13 7.54 -0.35
N ASN A 109 11.15 7.43 -1.20
CA ASN A 109 11.78 6.16 -1.58
C ASN A 109 10.75 5.10 -1.99
N VAL A 110 9.72 5.54 -2.72
CA VAL A 110 8.63 4.68 -3.15
C VAL A 110 9.14 3.67 -4.17
N LEU A 111 8.67 2.42 -4.07
CA LEU A 111 9.09 1.35 -4.97
C LEU A 111 8.64 1.68 -6.40
N LYS A 112 9.61 2.06 -7.24
CA LYS A 112 9.38 2.52 -8.62
C LYS A 112 8.71 1.48 -9.52
N LYS A 113 8.93 0.19 -9.23
CA LYS A 113 8.38 -0.95 -9.97
C LYS A 113 6.86 -1.05 -9.81
N SER A 114 6.34 -0.83 -8.61
CA SER A 114 4.92 -0.93 -8.29
C SER A 114 4.15 0.38 -8.49
N LEU A 115 4.84 1.53 -8.45
CA LEU A 115 4.20 2.84 -8.51
C LEU A 115 3.29 3.05 -9.75
N PRO A 116 3.65 2.64 -10.98
CA PRO A 116 2.77 2.81 -12.14
C PRO A 116 1.44 2.07 -12.03
N SER A 117 1.46 0.78 -11.67
CA SER A 117 0.22 0.00 -11.54
C SER A 117 -0.63 0.51 -10.38
N PHE A 118 0.02 0.93 -9.29
CA PHE A 118 -0.65 1.52 -8.14
C PHE A 118 -1.38 2.82 -8.50
N LEU A 119 -0.73 3.75 -9.19
CA LEU A 119 -1.36 5.01 -9.61
C LEU A 119 -2.47 4.78 -10.64
N SER A 120 -2.27 3.84 -11.57
CA SER A 120 -3.30 3.48 -12.55
C SER A 120 -4.54 2.86 -11.88
N ALA A 121 -4.34 2.04 -10.86
CA ALA A 121 -5.44 1.44 -10.11
C ALA A 121 -6.18 2.47 -9.27
N LEU A 122 -5.47 3.41 -8.67
CA LEU A 122 -6.05 4.45 -7.84
C LEU A 122 -6.91 5.46 -8.63
N ARG A 123 -6.55 5.71 -9.90
CA ARG A 123 -7.32 6.59 -10.81
C ARG A 123 -8.51 5.92 -11.48
N LYS A 124 -8.58 4.58 -11.49
CA LYS A 124 -9.74 3.87 -12.01
C LYS A 124 -10.86 3.96 -10.97
N GLU A 125 -11.60 5.06 -11.05
CA GLU A 125 -12.96 5.28 -10.54
C GLU A 125 -13.57 6.51 -11.18
#